data_AF-A0AB38BPD3-F1
#
_entry.id   AF-A0AB38BPD3-F1
#
_cell.length_a   1.000
_cell.length_b   1.000
_cell.length_c   1.000
_cell.angle_alpha   90.00
_cell.angle_beta   90.00
_cell.angle_gamma   90.00
#
_symmetry.space_group_name_H-M   'P 1'
#
loop_
_entity.id
_entity.type
_entity.pdbx_description
1 polymer ?
#
loop_
_entity_poly.entity_id
_entity_poly.type
_entity_poly.pdbx_seq_one_letter_code
_entity_poly.pdbx_strand_id
1 'polypeptide(L)'
;MTVPFYRAFEDRYRGSRELIHERQQVYVPFLKPLHQLYPDGQALDLGCGRGEWLEILIQNGFQALGIDLDVGMLEACTALGLPVENVDALEKLRSLPDESMTVISGFHIAEHIPFGDLKVLVAEALRVLKPAGLLILETPNSENLVVGTQTFYLDPTHTCPIPHLLLSFLTEYSRFSRSQLLRLQEPVALSEGGPVDLFSVLHGVSPDYAIVAQKAAAPEQLEIFDAVFGKEYGMSLESLSRRYDSQVAGWVEKSDATCAELREQLNQVQQRGQELEQIVRALEESGTATETELREQLNQVQQRGQELEQIARTLEESGAATHAELRDQLSHVQEQGKHLESSVHALQNNDEVEARIREVTLRAELAESRVHSFQLGQEAAQLRMNESEARLNEAFSYLKELQAQVTQLQQDTGVTKVTDAVSAQARVDELQARLKESLDNAHHWWLKANENQVEQAQMHEIQAQLDQSLNNAHHWWLTATAYEARIAQFENSRSWRITRPLRTSASLSSKASRVPSSLFKRVVRSVLARSIRFVLNRPRLRTRLVNKAQAYPNFLNSVRQFALRHGIIQPRPHEVTPVTAATEATDDGFPTASPRVARVYSDLKLAFERKENR
;
A
#
# COMPACT_ATOMS: atom_id res chain seq x y z
N MET A 1 21.60 41.15 -34.21
CA MET A 1 20.15 41.21 -34.42
C MET A 1 19.50 40.71 -33.14
N THR A 2 18.65 41.51 -32.50
CA THR A 2 17.92 41.11 -31.29
C THR A 2 16.84 40.11 -31.68
N VAL A 3 16.97 38.86 -31.22
CA VAL A 3 15.89 37.87 -31.35
C VAL A 3 14.68 38.41 -30.56
N PRO A 4 13.49 38.51 -31.15
CA PRO A 4 12.28 38.93 -30.44
C PRO A 4 12.05 38.05 -29.20
N PHE A 5 11.55 38.64 -28.10
CA PHE A 5 11.37 37.95 -26.82
C PHE A 5 10.60 36.63 -26.96
N TYR A 6 9.50 36.64 -27.73
CA TYR A 6 8.63 35.48 -27.92
C TYR A 6 9.35 34.30 -28.60
N ARG A 7 10.16 34.58 -29.63
CA ARG A 7 10.97 33.57 -30.30
C ARG A 7 12.03 32.95 -29.36
N ALA A 8 12.72 33.79 -28.58
CA ALA A 8 13.68 33.29 -27.60
C ALA A 8 13.02 32.48 -26.47
N PHE A 9 11.79 32.84 -26.11
CA PHE A 9 10.96 32.11 -25.15
C PHE A 9 10.56 30.73 -25.68
N GLU A 10 10.02 30.65 -26.91
CA GLU A 10 9.69 29.37 -27.55
C GLU A 10 10.92 28.47 -27.71
N ASP A 11 12.05 29.01 -28.18
CA ASP A 11 13.29 28.23 -28.35
C ASP A 11 13.76 27.62 -27.02
N ARG A 12 13.53 28.30 -25.90
CA ARG A 12 13.94 27.85 -24.56
C ARG A 12 13.00 26.83 -23.93
N TYR A 13 11.69 26.98 -24.13
CA TYR A 13 10.67 26.23 -23.39
C TYR A 13 9.91 25.20 -24.24
N ARG A 14 9.72 25.44 -25.53
CA ARG A 14 9.06 24.49 -26.46
C ARG A 14 10.02 23.39 -26.89
N GLY A 15 11.28 23.75 -27.15
CA GLY A 15 12.35 22.85 -27.56
C GLY A 15 12.88 23.15 -28.96
N SER A 16 13.92 22.41 -29.37
CA SER A 16 14.54 22.58 -30.69
C SER A 16 13.61 22.09 -31.81
N ARG A 17 13.85 22.56 -33.04
CA ARG A 17 13.06 22.14 -34.22
C ARG A 17 13.12 20.63 -34.43
N GLU A 18 14.28 20.01 -34.21
CA GLU A 18 14.46 18.57 -34.36
C GLU A 18 13.59 17.78 -33.38
N LEU A 19 13.51 18.23 -32.12
CA LEU A 19 12.67 17.62 -31.10
C LEU A 19 11.18 17.77 -31.43
N ILE A 20 10.74 18.94 -31.90
CA ILE A 20 9.35 19.17 -32.28
C ILE A 20 8.98 18.35 -33.53
N HIS A 21 9.85 18.30 -34.52
CA HIS A 21 9.68 17.47 -35.70
C HIS A 21 9.56 15.99 -35.35
N GLU A 22 10.34 15.49 -34.38
CA GLU A 22 10.22 14.11 -33.86
C GLU A 22 8.87 13.88 -33.16
N ARG A 23 8.47 14.79 -32.26
CA ARG A 23 7.20 14.68 -31.52
C ARG A 23 5.99 14.64 -32.45
N GLN A 24 6.00 15.40 -33.53
CA GLN A 24 4.91 15.46 -34.50
C GLN A 24 4.85 14.25 -35.45
N GLN A 25 5.85 13.35 -35.44
CA GLN A 25 5.79 12.10 -36.23
C GLN A 25 4.62 11.20 -35.83
N VAL A 26 4.08 11.35 -34.61
CA VAL A 26 2.92 10.58 -34.11
C VAL A 26 1.68 10.72 -35.01
N TYR A 27 1.58 11.79 -35.79
CA TYR A 27 0.44 12.06 -36.68
C TYR A 27 0.59 11.46 -38.08
N VAL A 28 1.80 11.08 -38.50
CA VAL A 28 2.06 10.49 -39.83
C VAL A 28 1.19 9.25 -40.13
N PRO A 29 0.91 8.33 -39.18
CA PRO A 29 -0.03 7.24 -39.40
C PRO A 29 -1.45 7.68 -39.81
N PHE A 30 -1.89 8.89 -39.43
CA PHE A 30 -3.17 9.45 -39.88
C PHE A 30 -3.09 10.03 -41.30
N LEU A 31 -1.92 10.52 -41.71
CA LEU A 31 -1.70 11.09 -43.04
C LEU A 31 -1.68 10.03 -44.15
N LYS A 32 -1.18 8.83 -43.85
CA LYS A 32 -1.02 7.76 -44.85
C LYS A 32 -2.34 7.33 -45.51
N PRO A 33 -3.42 6.98 -44.77
CA PRO A 33 -4.72 6.66 -45.39
C PRO A 33 -5.29 7.85 -46.16
N LEU A 34 -5.07 9.07 -45.66
CA LEU A 34 -5.58 10.28 -46.28
C LEU A 34 -4.90 10.58 -47.62
N HIS A 35 -3.58 10.38 -47.71
CA HIS A 35 -2.84 10.51 -48.97
C HIS A 35 -3.26 9.44 -49.99
N GLN A 36 -3.63 8.24 -49.55
CA GLN A 36 -4.20 7.22 -50.45
C GLN A 36 -5.54 7.66 -51.06
N LEU A 37 -6.38 8.34 -50.29
CA LEU A 37 -7.65 8.89 -50.76
C LEU A 37 -7.47 10.14 -51.63
N TYR A 38 -6.48 10.96 -51.30
CA TYR A 38 -6.19 12.24 -51.95
C TYR A 38 -4.68 12.42 -52.19
N PRO A 39 -4.11 11.87 -53.27
CA PRO A 39 -2.68 11.93 -53.54
C PRO A 39 -2.11 13.35 -53.63
N ASP A 40 -2.89 14.30 -54.15
CA ASP A 40 -2.53 15.72 -54.25
C ASP A 40 -3.32 16.58 -53.22
N GLY A 41 -3.54 16.02 -52.03
CA GLY A 41 -4.30 16.68 -50.96
C GLY A 41 -3.71 18.03 -50.55
N GLN A 42 -4.58 19.04 -50.42
CA GLN A 42 -4.21 20.35 -49.87
C GLN A 42 -4.22 20.30 -48.34
N ALA A 43 -3.18 20.78 -47.68
CA ALA A 43 -3.11 20.84 -46.23
C ALA A 43 -2.90 22.28 -45.75
N LEU A 44 -3.55 22.66 -44.66
CA LEU A 44 -3.43 23.98 -44.06
C LEU A 44 -2.99 23.84 -42.60
N ASP A 45 -1.90 24.51 -42.23
CA ASP A 45 -1.42 24.57 -40.85
C ASP A 45 -1.68 25.95 -40.25
N LEU A 46 -2.53 25.99 -39.22
CA LEU A 46 -2.97 27.19 -38.51
C LEU A 46 -1.99 27.50 -37.37
N GLY A 47 -1.29 28.63 -37.45
CA GLY A 47 -0.24 28.96 -36.48
C GLY A 47 1.00 28.11 -36.70
N CYS A 48 1.51 28.12 -37.94
CA CYS A 48 2.57 27.21 -38.37
C CYS A 48 3.94 27.46 -37.69
N GLY A 49 4.12 28.59 -37.00
CA GLY A 49 5.33 28.91 -36.26
C GLY A 49 6.59 28.76 -37.12
N ARG A 50 7.48 27.85 -36.70
CA ARG A 50 8.77 27.60 -37.38
C ARG A 50 8.71 26.51 -38.46
N GLY A 51 7.50 26.05 -38.81
CA GLY A 51 7.23 25.22 -39.99
C GLY A 51 7.62 23.76 -39.88
N GLU A 52 7.90 23.23 -38.68
CA GLU A 52 8.25 21.80 -38.49
C GLU A 52 7.16 20.87 -39.02
N TRP A 53 5.89 21.19 -38.79
CA TRP A 53 4.77 20.38 -39.28
C TRP A 53 4.58 20.50 -40.80
N LEU A 54 4.82 21.68 -41.37
CA LEU A 54 4.75 21.90 -42.81
C LEU A 54 5.76 21.02 -43.55
N GLU A 55 6.99 20.89 -43.01
CA GLU A 55 8.00 19.98 -43.54
C GLU A 55 7.48 18.54 -43.57
N ILE A 56 6.85 18.08 -42.48
CA ILE A 56 6.28 16.73 -42.37
C ILE A 56 5.15 16.52 -43.39
N LEU A 57 4.23 17.48 -43.55
CA LEU A 57 3.15 17.39 -44.53
C LEU A 57 3.70 17.27 -45.96
N ILE A 58 4.67 18.11 -46.33
CA ILE A 58 5.30 18.10 -47.66
C ILE A 58 6.06 16.79 -47.90
N GLN A 59 6.81 16.30 -46.92
CA GLN A 59 7.52 15.02 -46.99
C GLN A 59 6.56 13.83 -47.17
N ASN A 60 5.32 13.95 -46.70
CA ASN A 60 4.26 12.95 -46.86
C ASN A 60 3.37 13.19 -48.09
N GLY A 61 3.78 14.07 -49.02
CA GLY A 61 3.16 14.24 -50.33
C GLY A 61 1.97 15.20 -50.37
N PHE A 62 1.74 16.00 -49.32
CA PHE A 62 0.68 17.00 -49.31
C PHE A 62 1.15 18.35 -49.88
N GLN A 63 0.24 19.07 -50.54
CA GLN A 63 0.43 20.47 -50.89
C GLN A 63 0.07 21.32 -49.66
N ALA A 64 1.05 21.57 -48.81
CA ALA A 64 0.86 22.28 -47.55
C ALA A 64 0.97 23.80 -47.71
N LEU A 65 0.22 24.54 -46.90
CA LEU A 65 0.36 25.98 -46.68
C LEU A 65 0.33 26.25 -45.18
N GLY A 66 1.29 27.02 -44.67
CA GLY A 66 1.26 27.51 -43.30
C GLY A 66 0.75 28.93 -43.21
N ILE A 67 0.07 29.25 -42.11
CA ILE A 67 -0.30 30.62 -41.79
C ILE A 67 0.10 30.98 -40.36
N ASP A 68 0.54 32.21 -40.15
CA ASP A 68 0.87 32.72 -38.82
C ASP A 68 0.73 34.25 -38.78
N LEU A 69 0.45 34.81 -37.60
CA LEU A 69 0.41 36.26 -37.39
C LEU A 69 1.80 36.83 -37.11
N ASP A 70 2.73 36.04 -36.56
CA ASP A 70 4.10 36.48 -36.25
C ASP A 70 5.00 36.42 -37.49
N VAL A 71 5.29 37.61 -38.04
CA VAL A 71 6.20 37.78 -39.19
C VAL A 71 7.59 37.20 -38.91
N GLY A 72 8.08 37.27 -37.67
CA GLY A 72 9.40 36.76 -37.30
C GLY A 72 9.49 35.23 -37.32
N MET A 73 8.36 34.54 -37.13
CA MET A 73 8.26 33.08 -37.31
C MET A 73 8.23 32.72 -38.80
N LEU A 74 7.45 33.47 -39.59
CA LEU A 74 7.34 33.27 -41.03
C LEU A 74 8.65 33.51 -41.79
N GLU A 75 9.50 34.41 -41.31
CA GLU A 75 10.85 34.62 -41.86
C GLU A 75 11.69 33.32 -41.82
N ALA A 76 11.57 32.53 -40.75
CA ALA A 76 12.29 31.25 -40.64
C ALA A 76 11.75 30.23 -41.65
N CYS A 77 10.44 30.13 -41.82
CA CYS A 77 9.80 29.27 -42.82
C CYS A 77 10.19 29.68 -44.25
N THR A 78 10.19 30.98 -44.53
CA THR A 78 10.57 31.54 -45.84
C THR A 78 12.03 31.24 -46.16
N ALA A 79 12.93 31.33 -45.18
CA ALA A 79 14.35 30.98 -45.35
C ALA A 79 14.57 29.50 -45.72
N LEU A 80 13.63 28.62 -45.33
CA LEU A 80 13.62 27.19 -45.68
C LEU A 80 12.87 26.89 -46.98
N GLY A 81 12.30 27.90 -47.63
CA GLY A 81 11.50 27.74 -48.84
C GLY A 81 10.12 27.11 -48.59
N LEU A 82 9.62 27.18 -47.35
CA LEU A 82 8.29 26.66 -47.00
C LEU A 82 7.19 27.65 -47.44
N PRO A 83 6.07 27.15 -48.00
CA PRO A 83 4.94 27.98 -48.40
C PRO A 83 4.21 28.50 -47.16
N VAL A 84 4.29 29.81 -46.92
CA VAL A 84 3.63 30.46 -45.79
C VAL A 84 3.00 31.80 -46.15
N GLU A 85 1.94 32.18 -45.43
CA GLU A 85 1.23 33.46 -45.56
C GLU A 85 1.01 34.13 -44.19
N ASN A 86 1.14 35.46 -44.12
CA ASN A 86 0.79 36.22 -42.94
C ASN A 86 -0.69 36.59 -42.96
N VAL A 87 -1.52 35.81 -42.28
CA VAL A 87 -2.98 35.97 -42.28
C VAL A 87 -3.59 35.36 -41.02
N ASP A 88 -4.69 35.93 -40.56
CA ASP A 88 -5.46 35.37 -39.44
C ASP A 88 -6.08 34.01 -39.82
N ALA A 89 -6.09 33.08 -38.85
CA ALA A 89 -6.55 31.72 -39.09
C ALA A 89 -8.03 31.64 -39.51
N LEU A 90 -8.90 32.41 -38.86
CA LEU A 90 -10.32 32.45 -39.20
C LEU A 90 -10.56 33.18 -40.52
N GLU A 91 -9.84 34.26 -40.77
CA GLU A 91 -9.89 34.96 -42.05
C GLU A 91 -9.54 34.02 -43.21
N LYS A 92 -8.42 33.28 -43.10
CA LYS A 92 -8.02 32.33 -44.12
C LYS A 92 -9.05 31.23 -44.31
N LEU A 93 -9.53 30.59 -43.24
CA LEU A 93 -10.53 29.52 -43.33
C LEU A 93 -11.82 29.99 -44.02
N ARG A 94 -12.33 31.18 -43.69
CA ARG A 94 -13.52 31.76 -44.33
C ARG A 94 -13.34 32.05 -45.81
N SER A 95 -12.11 32.36 -46.24
CA SER A 95 -11.80 32.61 -47.65
C SER A 95 -11.77 31.35 -48.51
N LEU A 96 -11.60 30.17 -47.89
CA LEU A 96 -11.44 28.91 -48.60
C LEU A 96 -12.79 28.31 -49.02
N PRO A 97 -12.88 27.68 -50.21
CA PRO A 97 -14.07 26.98 -50.63
C PRO A 97 -14.39 25.75 -49.75
N ASP A 98 -15.65 25.34 -49.75
CA ASP A 98 -16.09 24.07 -49.16
C ASP A 98 -15.29 22.91 -49.77
N GLU A 99 -14.95 21.91 -48.96
CA GLU A 99 -14.28 20.67 -49.40
C GLU A 99 -13.01 20.91 -50.25
N SER A 100 -12.24 21.95 -49.91
CA SER A 100 -10.98 22.29 -50.58
C SER A 100 -9.75 21.65 -49.92
N MET A 101 -9.79 21.43 -48.61
CA MET A 101 -8.66 20.95 -47.79
C MET A 101 -8.81 19.48 -47.41
N THR A 102 -7.70 18.75 -47.31
CA THR A 102 -7.69 17.37 -46.79
C THR A 102 -7.27 17.33 -45.32
N VAL A 103 -6.34 18.20 -44.91
CA VAL A 103 -5.85 18.32 -43.53
C VAL A 103 -5.94 19.77 -43.09
N ILE A 104 -6.43 19.98 -41.89
CA ILE A 104 -6.29 21.24 -41.16
C ILE A 104 -5.63 20.91 -39.83
N SER A 105 -4.53 21.55 -39.52
CA SER A 105 -3.80 21.35 -38.27
C SER A 105 -3.65 22.66 -37.50
N GLY A 106 -3.48 22.55 -36.20
CA GLY A 106 -3.11 23.67 -35.33
C GLY A 106 -2.41 23.14 -34.09
N PHE A 107 -1.15 23.50 -33.94
CA PHE A 107 -0.29 23.04 -32.83
C PHE A 107 -0.02 24.19 -31.89
N HIS A 108 -0.48 24.06 -30.65
CA HIS A 108 -0.37 25.12 -29.65
C HIS A 108 -1.00 26.45 -30.13
N ILE A 109 -2.17 26.37 -30.74
CA ILE A 109 -2.94 27.55 -31.19
C ILE A 109 -4.28 27.68 -30.45
N ALA A 110 -4.91 26.56 -30.09
CA ALA A 110 -6.26 26.57 -29.52
C ALA A 110 -6.33 27.34 -28.19
N GLU A 111 -5.27 27.27 -27.39
CA GLU A 111 -5.13 27.97 -26.10
C GLU A 111 -4.99 29.49 -26.22
N HIS A 112 -4.60 30.00 -27.40
CA HIS A 112 -4.50 31.43 -27.69
C HIS A 112 -5.79 32.01 -28.28
N ILE A 113 -6.75 31.16 -28.68
CA ILE A 113 -7.99 31.60 -29.34
C ILE A 113 -9.12 31.69 -28.32
N PRO A 114 -9.83 32.84 -28.24
CA PRO A 114 -11.04 32.94 -27.43
C PRO A 114 -12.05 31.86 -27.79
N PHE A 115 -12.66 31.21 -26.80
CA PHE A 115 -13.53 30.06 -27.05
C PHE A 115 -14.68 30.32 -28.04
N GLY A 116 -15.20 31.55 -28.08
CA GLY A 116 -16.19 31.98 -29.07
C GLY A 116 -15.72 31.79 -30.52
N ASP A 117 -14.49 32.18 -30.78
CA ASP A 117 -13.83 32.10 -32.09
C ASP A 117 -13.33 30.68 -32.39
N LEU A 118 -12.88 29.94 -31.37
CA LEU A 118 -12.51 28.53 -31.52
C LEU A 118 -13.67 27.68 -32.04
N LYS A 119 -14.91 27.95 -31.58
CA LYS A 119 -16.10 27.30 -32.13
C LYS A 119 -16.27 27.55 -33.62
N VAL A 120 -16.06 28.80 -34.05
CA VAL A 120 -16.15 29.18 -35.46
C VAL A 120 -15.04 28.51 -36.27
N LEU A 121 -13.83 28.44 -35.71
CA LEU A 121 -12.68 27.80 -36.35
C LEU A 121 -12.96 26.33 -36.63
N VAL A 122 -13.45 25.59 -35.63
CA VAL A 122 -13.78 24.16 -35.78
C VAL A 122 -14.92 23.96 -36.79
N ALA A 123 -15.91 24.85 -36.81
CA ALA A 123 -17.01 24.78 -37.78
C ALA A 123 -16.54 25.07 -39.22
N GLU A 124 -15.72 26.10 -39.41
CA GLU A 124 -15.14 26.42 -40.72
C GLU A 124 -14.18 25.32 -41.18
N ALA A 125 -13.40 24.72 -40.28
CA ALA A 125 -12.55 23.58 -40.58
C ALA A 125 -13.39 22.40 -41.11
N LEU A 126 -14.53 22.07 -40.50
CA LEU A 126 -15.43 21.04 -41.03
C LEU A 126 -15.94 21.40 -42.44
N ARG A 127 -16.32 22.65 -42.68
CA ARG A 127 -16.82 23.12 -43.98
C ARG A 127 -15.78 22.92 -45.08
N VAL A 128 -14.55 23.39 -44.85
CA VAL A 128 -13.49 23.38 -45.86
C VAL A 128 -12.81 22.02 -46.03
N LEU A 129 -12.91 21.11 -45.05
CA LEU A 129 -12.38 19.75 -45.18
C LEU A 129 -13.16 18.93 -46.22
N LYS A 130 -12.46 18.13 -47.01
CA LYS A 130 -13.03 17.09 -47.88
C LYS A 130 -13.60 15.94 -47.05
N PRO A 131 -14.48 15.08 -47.62
CA PRO A 131 -14.89 13.84 -46.97
C PRO A 131 -13.68 13.03 -46.48
N ALA A 132 -13.75 12.50 -45.26
CA ALA A 132 -12.68 11.79 -44.54
C ALA A 132 -11.47 12.67 -44.14
N GLY A 133 -11.50 13.96 -44.46
CA GLY A 133 -10.49 14.93 -44.06
C GLY A 133 -10.37 15.07 -42.55
N LEU A 134 -9.19 15.52 -42.10
CA LEU A 134 -8.81 15.53 -40.70
C LEU A 134 -8.59 16.97 -40.19
N LEU A 135 -9.15 17.25 -39.01
CA LEU A 135 -8.77 18.37 -38.17
C LEU A 135 -7.87 17.84 -37.04
N ILE A 136 -6.69 18.40 -36.87
CA ILE A 136 -5.74 18.08 -35.79
C ILE A 136 -5.55 19.32 -34.94
N LEU A 137 -5.89 19.26 -33.66
CA LEU A 137 -5.63 20.34 -32.71
C LEU A 137 -4.84 19.78 -31.52
N GLU A 138 -3.60 20.24 -31.35
CA GLU A 138 -2.73 19.92 -30.20
C GLU A 138 -2.64 21.13 -29.26
N THR A 139 -2.77 20.90 -27.96
CA THR A 139 -2.75 21.94 -26.94
C THR A 139 -2.31 21.36 -25.58
N PRO A 140 -1.80 22.19 -24.64
CA PRO A 140 -1.39 21.72 -23.33
C PRO A 140 -2.50 21.01 -22.56
N ASN A 141 -2.16 19.89 -21.94
CA ASN A 141 -3.10 19.02 -21.24
C ASN A 141 -3.35 19.46 -19.81
N SER A 142 -4.52 20.03 -19.55
CA SER A 142 -4.96 20.40 -18.20
C SER A 142 -5.23 19.21 -17.28
N GLU A 143 -5.26 17.96 -17.78
CA GLU A 143 -5.29 16.75 -16.97
C GLU A 143 -3.96 16.53 -16.23
N ASN A 144 -2.84 17.01 -16.78
CA ASN A 144 -1.56 17.05 -16.07
C ASN A 144 -1.60 18.22 -15.07
N LEU A 145 -1.47 17.92 -13.78
CA LEU A 145 -1.60 18.93 -12.72
C LEU A 145 -0.51 20.00 -12.78
N VAL A 146 0.72 19.64 -13.14
CA VAL A 146 1.82 20.61 -13.29
C VAL A 146 1.53 21.56 -14.45
N VAL A 147 0.98 21.03 -15.54
CA VAL A 147 0.58 21.85 -16.70
C VAL A 147 -0.58 22.77 -16.34
N GLY A 148 -1.68 22.23 -15.85
CA GLY A 148 -2.90 22.99 -15.56
C GLY A 148 -2.77 24.01 -14.42
N THR A 149 -1.76 23.90 -13.55
CA THR A 149 -1.58 24.81 -12.40
C THR A 149 -0.38 25.75 -12.52
N GLN A 150 0.63 25.42 -13.34
CA GLN A 150 1.88 26.17 -13.39
C GLN A 150 2.36 26.42 -14.82
N THR A 151 2.72 25.39 -15.59
CA THR A 151 3.46 25.61 -16.85
C THR A 151 2.59 26.21 -17.94
N PHE A 152 1.27 25.99 -17.90
CA PHE A 152 0.32 26.68 -18.79
C PHE A 152 0.40 28.21 -18.64
N TYR A 153 0.57 28.72 -17.42
CA TYR A 153 0.59 30.16 -17.17
C TYR A 153 1.97 30.82 -17.36
N LEU A 154 2.97 30.06 -17.82
CA LEU A 154 4.28 30.63 -18.18
C LEU A 154 4.20 31.48 -19.44
N ASP A 155 3.32 31.13 -20.38
CA ASP A 155 3.00 31.98 -21.53
C ASP A 155 1.84 32.91 -21.18
N PRO A 156 2.06 34.24 -21.08
CA PRO A 156 1.01 35.19 -20.73
C PRO A 156 -0.03 35.39 -21.84
N THR A 157 0.20 34.87 -23.05
CA THR A 157 -0.72 34.96 -24.18
C THR A 157 -1.79 33.87 -24.18
N HIS A 158 -1.64 32.84 -23.34
CA HIS A 158 -2.67 31.82 -23.15
C HIS A 158 -3.94 32.40 -22.51
N THR A 159 -5.09 31.99 -23.02
CA THR A 159 -6.40 32.49 -22.56
C THR A 159 -6.93 31.67 -21.38
N CYS A 160 -7.12 30.36 -21.56
CA CYS A 160 -7.49 29.44 -20.51
C CYS A 160 -7.11 27.98 -20.85
N PRO A 161 -6.83 27.12 -19.85
CA PRO A 161 -6.63 25.70 -20.10
C PRO A 161 -7.90 25.08 -20.70
N ILE A 162 -7.76 24.31 -21.77
CA ILE A 162 -8.88 23.64 -22.43
C ILE A 162 -8.86 22.15 -22.05
N PRO A 163 -9.81 21.66 -21.23
CA PRO A 163 -9.89 20.24 -20.94
C PRO A 163 -10.16 19.42 -22.21
N HIS A 164 -9.50 18.27 -22.35
CA HIS A 164 -9.65 17.43 -23.54
C HIS A 164 -11.12 17.04 -23.83
N LEU A 165 -11.93 16.84 -22.78
CA LEU A 165 -13.36 16.56 -22.92
C LEU A 165 -14.12 17.69 -23.62
N LEU A 166 -13.75 18.95 -23.35
CA LEU A 166 -14.39 20.12 -23.98
C LEU A 166 -14.03 20.21 -25.46
N LEU A 167 -12.76 19.96 -25.81
CA LEU A 167 -12.31 20.00 -27.20
C LEU A 167 -12.88 18.83 -28.02
N SER A 168 -12.90 17.62 -27.45
CA SER A 168 -13.60 16.46 -28.03
C SER A 168 -15.07 16.77 -28.29
N PHE A 169 -15.79 17.25 -27.26
CA PHE A 169 -17.20 17.61 -27.39
C PHE A 169 -17.43 18.71 -28.43
N LEU A 170 -16.52 19.69 -28.54
CA LEU A 170 -16.63 20.73 -29.57
C LEU A 170 -16.59 20.14 -30.98
N THR A 171 -15.73 19.15 -31.24
CA THR A 171 -15.67 18.49 -32.55
C THR A 171 -16.95 17.70 -32.84
N GLU A 172 -17.51 17.00 -31.84
CA GLU A 172 -18.79 16.31 -31.96
C GLU A 172 -19.95 17.27 -32.20
N TYR A 173 -20.01 18.37 -31.44
CA TYR A 173 -21.01 19.43 -31.57
C TYR A 173 -20.97 20.06 -32.97
N SER A 174 -19.77 20.26 -33.51
CA SER A 174 -19.55 20.75 -34.86
C SER A 174 -19.80 19.70 -35.95
N ARG A 175 -20.20 18.47 -35.61
CA ARG A 175 -20.60 17.38 -36.51
C ARG A 175 -19.45 16.67 -37.24
N PHE A 176 -18.27 16.60 -36.62
CA PHE A 176 -17.28 15.59 -37.02
C PHE A 176 -17.85 14.19 -36.75
N SER A 177 -17.50 13.22 -37.60
CA SER A 177 -18.06 11.86 -37.53
C SER A 177 -17.50 11.06 -36.36
N ARG A 178 -16.23 11.30 -36.03
CA ARG A 178 -15.52 10.73 -34.89
C ARG A 178 -14.32 11.60 -34.55
N SER A 179 -13.83 11.48 -33.33
CA SER A 179 -12.60 12.11 -32.87
C SER A 179 -11.76 11.12 -32.09
N GLN A 180 -10.44 11.28 -32.16
CA GLN A 180 -9.48 10.50 -31.39
C GLN A 180 -8.69 11.42 -30.47
N LEU A 181 -8.64 11.06 -29.19
CA LEU A 181 -7.81 11.70 -28.18
C LEU A 181 -6.42 11.07 -28.20
N LEU A 182 -5.41 11.88 -28.48
CA LEU A 182 -4.02 11.52 -28.34
C LEU A 182 -3.48 12.23 -27.11
N ARG A 183 -3.07 11.47 -26.10
CA ARG A 183 -2.23 12.01 -25.02
C ARG A 183 -0.78 11.81 -25.41
N LEU A 184 0.04 12.84 -25.23
CA LEU A 184 1.34 12.93 -25.88
C LEU A 184 2.46 13.39 -24.94
N GLN A 185 3.69 13.02 -25.28
CA GLN A 185 4.93 13.42 -24.61
C GLN A 185 5.06 13.05 -23.11
N GLU A 186 4.43 11.97 -22.67
CA GLU A 186 4.69 11.41 -21.34
C GLU A 186 6.15 10.93 -21.19
N PRO A 187 6.67 10.85 -19.96
CA PRO A 187 7.97 10.24 -19.70
C PRO A 187 8.04 8.77 -20.17
N VAL A 188 9.09 8.42 -20.93
CA VAL A 188 9.29 7.07 -21.51
C VAL A 188 9.25 5.97 -20.44
N ALA A 189 9.84 6.22 -19.26
CA ALA A 189 9.82 5.26 -18.16
C ALA A 189 8.39 4.86 -17.71
N LEU A 190 7.42 5.77 -17.85
CA LEU A 190 6.03 5.51 -17.47
C LEU A 190 5.26 4.77 -18.56
N SER A 191 5.54 5.06 -19.84
CA SER A 191 4.92 4.36 -20.96
C SER A 191 5.40 2.91 -21.09
N GLU A 192 6.64 2.60 -20.70
CA GLU A 192 7.19 1.23 -20.69
C GLU A 192 6.78 0.39 -19.47
N GLY A 193 5.91 0.91 -18.60
CA GLY A 193 5.39 0.16 -17.46
C GLY A 193 6.26 0.21 -16.19
N GLY A 194 7.12 1.22 -16.05
CA GLY A 194 7.95 1.43 -14.85
C GLY A 194 7.14 1.61 -13.54
N PRO A 195 7.82 1.62 -12.37
CA PRO A 195 7.16 1.86 -11.10
C PRO A 195 6.48 3.24 -11.08
N VAL A 196 5.34 3.33 -10.42
CA VAL A 196 4.57 4.58 -10.28
C VAL A 196 4.57 4.98 -8.82
N ASP A 197 5.11 6.15 -8.52
CA ASP A 197 4.98 6.79 -7.22
C ASP A 197 3.96 7.94 -7.29
N LEU A 198 3.69 8.58 -6.15
CA LEU A 198 2.75 9.70 -6.10
C LEU A 198 3.20 10.84 -7.02
N PHE A 199 4.51 11.11 -7.09
CA PHE A 199 5.05 12.15 -7.95
C PHE A 199 4.70 11.86 -9.42
N SER A 200 4.93 10.63 -9.87
CA SER A 200 4.58 10.14 -11.21
C SER A 200 3.10 10.33 -11.54
N VAL A 201 2.18 10.18 -10.58
CA VAL A 201 0.76 10.46 -10.79
C VAL A 201 0.51 11.95 -11.02
N LEU A 202 1.19 12.82 -10.28
CA LEU A 202 0.99 14.28 -10.36
C LEU A 202 1.62 14.91 -11.60
N HIS A 203 2.82 14.46 -12.02
CA HIS A 203 3.56 15.06 -13.14
C HIS A 203 3.60 14.20 -14.41
N GLY A 204 3.37 12.89 -14.29
CA GLY A 204 3.67 11.91 -15.34
C GLY A 204 2.53 11.67 -16.32
N VAL A 205 1.37 12.28 -16.09
CA VAL A 205 0.31 12.40 -17.11
C VAL A 205 0.90 13.08 -18.33
N SER A 206 0.52 12.66 -19.53
CA SER A 206 0.98 13.28 -20.77
C SER A 206 0.78 14.81 -20.73
N PRO A 207 1.83 15.63 -20.88
CA PRO A 207 1.76 17.08 -20.72
C PRO A 207 0.96 17.77 -21.81
N ASP A 208 0.87 17.18 -23.00
CA ASP A 208 0.08 17.70 -24.12
C ASP A 208 -0.96 16.66 -24.54
N TYR A 209 -2.02 17.13 -25.20
CA TYR A 209 -2.97 16.27 -25.87
C TYR A 209 -3.35 16.86 -27.22
N ALA A 210 -3.82 15.98 -28.10
CA ALA A 210 -4.42 16.38 -29.35
C ALA A 210 -5.75 15.70 -29.59
N ILE A 211 -6.63 16.42 -30.28
CA ILE A 211 -7.85 15.87 -30.85
C ILE A 211 -7.67 15.78 -32.36
N VAL A 212 -7.73 14.56 -32.89
CA VAL A 212 -7.80 14.30 -34.32
C VAL A 212 -9.25 13.99 -34.66
N ALA A 213 -9.95 14.94 -35.28
CA ALA A 213 -11.35 14.81 -35.67
C ALA A 213 -11.49 14.54 -37.17
N GLN A 214 -12.33 13.57 -37.54
CA GLN A 214 -12.52 13.15 -38.92
C GLN A 214 -13.90 13.55 -39.45
N LYS A 215 -13.92 14.20 -40.61
CA LYS A 215 -15.17 14.56 -41.31
C LYS A 215 -15.85 13.30 -41.85
N ALA A 216 -17.18 13.29 -41.83
CA ALA A 216 -17.98 12.19 -42.37
C ALA A 216 -17.64 11.90 -43.84
N ALA A 217 -17.72 10.62 -44.20
CA ALA A 217 -17.45 10.10 -45.54
C ALA A 217 -18.17 8.77 -45.75
N ALA A 218 -17.97 8.16 -46.92
CA ALA A 218 -18.45 6.80 -47.17
C ALA A 218 -17.75 5.82 -46.19
N PRO A 219 -18.45 4.78 -45.69
CA PRO A 219 -17.89 3.83 -44.72
C PRO A 219 -16.56 3.23 -45.15
N GLU A 220 -16.42 2.89 -46.44
CA GLU A 220 -15.22 2.28 -47.01
C GLU A 220 -13.99 3.21 -46.91
N GLN A 221 -14.21 4.53 -46.95
CA GLN A 221 -13.15 5.52 -46.79
C GLN A 221 -12.74 5.67 -45.31
N LEU A 222 -13.69 5.52 -44.39
CA LEU A 222 -13.44 5.63 -42.95
C LEU A 222 -12.74 4.38 -42.40
N GLU A 223 -13.07 3.20 -42.89
CA GLU A 223 -12.49 1.91 -42.45
C GLU A 223 -10.95 1.87 -42.56
N ILE A 224 -10.37 2.57 -43.54
CA ILE A 224 -8.90 2.64 -43.74
C ILE A 224 -8.18 3.27 -42.53
N PHE A 225 -8.90 4.08 -41.73
CA PHE A 225 -8.35 4.75 -40.55
C PHE A 225 -8.65 4.01 -39.25
N ASP A 226 -9.43 2.92 -39.26
CA ASP A 226 -9.87 2.25 -38.03
C ASP A 226 -8.70 1.77 -37.16
N ALA A 227 -7.62 1.30 -37.78
CA ALA A 227 -6.42 0.88 -37.06
C ALA A 227 -5.78 2.01 -36.25
N VAL A 228 -5.78 3.24 -36.78
CA VAL A 228 -5.14 4.38 -36.11
C VAL A 228 -6.07 5.06 -35.10
N PHE A 229 -7.39 5.08 -35.38
CA PHE A 229 -8.42 5.56 -34.45
C PHE A 229 -8.72 4.58 -33.31
N GLY A 230 -8.46 3.28 -33.48
CA GLY A 230 -8.64 2.27 -32.43
C GLY A 230 -7.48 2.16 -31.44
N LYS A 231 -6.37 2.86 -31.66
CA LYS A 231 -5.19 2.80 -30.79
C LYS A 231 -5.34 3.71 -29.57
N GLU A 232 -4.95 3.21 -28.40
CA GLU A 232 -4.80 4.04 -27.19
C GLU A 232 -3.47 4.80 -27.21
N TYR A 233 -3.50 6.07 -26.80
CA TYR A 233 -2.34 6.97 -26.80
C TYR A 233 -2.15 7.59 -25.42
N GLY A 234 -0.88 7.63 -25.00
CA GLY A 234 -0.40 8.34 -23.83
C GLY A 234 -0.93 7.87 -22.48
N MET A 235 -0.62 8.63 -21.44
CA MET A 235 -0.93 8.31 -20.05
C MET A 235 -1.97 9.26 -19.48
N SER A 236 -3.08 8.71 -18.99
CA SER A 236 -4.11 9.46 -18.27
C SER A 236 -3.82 9.51 -16.76
N LEU A 237 -4.42 10.48 -16.07
CA LEU A 237 -4.36 10.59 -14.62
C LEU A 237 -5.00 9.36 -13.96
N GLU A 238 -6.09 8.85 -14.53
CA GLU A 238 -6.77 7.65 -14.04
C GLU A 238 -5.88 6.41 -14.17
N SER A 239 -5.22 6.22 -15.32
CA SER A 239 -4.33 5.08 -15.56
C SER A 239 -3.17 5.06 -14.58
N LEU A 240 -2.54 6.21 -14.32
CA LEU A 240 -1.43 6.32 -13.37
C LEU A 240 -1.91 6.14 -11.93
N SER A 241 -3.05 6.73 -11.55
CA SER A 241 -3.62 6.57 -10.20
C SER A 241 -3.93 5.10 -9.89
N ARG A 242 -4.53 4.37 -10.84
CA ARG A 242 -4.81 2.93 -10.68
C ARG A 242 -3.54 2.09 -10.53
N ARG A 243 -2.49 2.41 -11.28
CA ARG A 243 -1.18 1.74 -11.17
C ARG A 243 -0.57 1.98 -9.80
N TYR A 244 -0.59 3.21 -9.31
CA TYR A 244 -0.14 3.57 -7.98
C TYR A 244 -0.92 2.83 -6.89
N ASP A 245 -2.26 2.86 -6.93
CA ASP A 245 -3.10 2.16 -5.96
C ASP A 245 -2.83 0.65 -5.94
N SER A 246 -2.65 0.04 -7.12
CA SER A 246 -2.32 -1.39 -7.24
C SER A 246 -0.94 -1.70 -6.65
N GLN A 247 0.03 -0.82 -6.85
CA GLN A 247 1.37 -0.96 -6.29
C GLN A 247 1.36 -0.85 -4.75
N VAL A 248 0.61 0.12 -4.21
CA VAL A 248 0.42 0.29 -2.76
C VAL A 248 -0.28 -0.93 -2.16
N ALA A 249 -1.34 -1.44 -2.79
CA ALA A 249 -2.03 -2.65 -2.36
C ALA A 249 -1.07 -3.86 -2.33
N GLY A 250 -0.26 -4.04 -3.37
CA GLY A 250 0.75 -5.10 -3.41
C GLY A 250 1.82 -4.99 -2.32
N TRP A 251 2.24 -3.76 -1.96
CA TRP A 251 3.14 -3.54 -0.83
C TRP A 251 2.51 -3.90 0.52
N VAL A 252 1.22 -3.56 0.71
CA VAL A 252 0.49 -3.92 1.93
C VAL A 252 0.36 -5.44 2.05
N GLU A 253 -0.01 -6.14 0.98
CA GLU A 253 -0.11 -7.61 0.98
C GLU A 253 1.25 -8.27 1.29
N LYS A 254 2.33 -7.77 0.70
CA LYS A 254 3.69 -8.28 0.98
C LYS A 254 4.12 -8.00 2.43
N SER A 255 3.78 -6.83 2.96
CA SER A 255 4.05 -6.47 4.36
C SER A 255 3.26 -7.37 5.32
N ASP A 256 1.99 -7.65 5.04
CA ASP A 256 1.16 -8.55 5.85
C ASP A 256 1.68 -9.98 5.82
N ALA A 257 2.12 -10.47 4.65
CA ALA A 257 2.77 -11.78 4.52
C ALA A 257 4.06 -11.86 5.35
N THR A 258 4.91 -10.82 5.29
CA THR A 258 6.14 -10.74 6.07
C THR A 258 5.83 -10.70 7.57
N CYS A 259 4.82 -9.94 7.99
CA CYS A 259 4.34 -9.92 9.38
C CYS A 259 3.84 -11.28 9.85
N ALA A 260 3.14 -12.03 8.99
CA ALA A 260 2.67 -13.37 9.30
C ALA A 260 3.85 -14.36 9.47
N GLU A 261 4.87 -14.29 8.61
CA GLU A 261 6.08 -15.09 8.72
C GLU A 261 6.85 -14.78 10.01
N LEU A 262 7.05 -13.49 10.33
CA LEU A 262 7.70 -13.07 11.57
C LEU A 262 6.93 -13.53 12.82
N ARG A 263 5.59 -13.51 12.80
CA ARG A 263 4.76 -14.04 13.90
C ARG A 263 4.96 -15.55 14.07
N GLU A 264 5.07 -16.30 12.98
CA GLU A 264 5.32 -17.73 13.04
C GLU A 264 6.70 -18.05 13.60
N GLN A 265 7.74 -17.33 13.17
CA GLN A 265 9.09 -17.46 13.74
C GLN A 265 9.11 -17.11 15.24
N LEU A 266 8.38 -16.06 15.65
CA LEU A 266 8.26 -15.70 17.07
C LEU A 266 7.59 -16.81 17.89
N ASN A 267 6.53 -17.42 17.38
CA ASN A 267 5.85 -18.54 18.04
C ASN A 267 6.81 -19.73 18.22
N GLN A 268 7.63 -20.04 17.21
CA GLN A 268 8.62 -21.13 17.30
C GLN A 268 9.71 -20.85 18.33
N VAL A 269 10.20 -19.59 18.42
CA VAL A 269 11.17 -19.18 19.43
C VAL A 269 10.56 -19.26 20.84
N GLN A 270 9.31 -18.82 21.02
CA GLN A 270 8.60 -18.93 22.30
C GLN A 270 8.40 -20.39 22.71
N GLN A 271 8.03 -21.27 21.79
CA GLN A 271 7.89 -22.69 22.06
C GLN A 271 9.21 -23.33 22.49
N ARG A 272 10.31 -23.03 21.78
CA ARG A 272 11.66 -23.48 22.17
C ARG A 272 12.09 -22.94 23.54
N GLY A 273 11.74 -21.69 23.86
CA GLY A 273 11.97 -21.10 25.18
C GLY A 273 11.24 -21.88 26.28
N GLN A 274 9.97 -22.22 26.08
CA GLN A 274 9.20 -23.04 27.02
C GLN A 274 9.74 -24.46 27.17
N GLU A 275 10.19 -25.10 26.08
CA GLU A 275 10.85 -26.40 26.12
C GLU A 275 12.14 -26.34 26.94
N LEU A 276 12.97 -25.31 26.74
CA LEU A 276 14.19 -25.10 27.52
C LEU A 276 13.88 -24.85 29.01
N GLU A 277 12.87 -24.04 29.34
CA GLU A 277 12.44 -23.84 30.72
C GLU A 277 12.00 -25.14 31.39
N GLN A 278 11.27 -26.00 30.66
CA GLN A 278 10.86 -27.32 31.17
C GLN A 278 12.08 -28.22 31.40
N ILE A 279 13.05 -28.22 30.49
CA ILE A 279 14.30 -28.98 30.65
C ILE A 279 15.07 -28.49 31.88
N VAL A 280 15.22 -27.17 32.06
CA VAL A 280 15.90 -26.59 33.22
C VAL A 280 15.21 -27.00 34.52
N ARG A 281 13.88 -26.86 34.61
CA ARG A 281 13.13 -27.30 35.80
C ARG A 281 13.27 -28.79 36.07
N ALA A 282 13.22 -29.63 35.04
CA ALA A 282 13.40 -31.08 35.20
C ALA A 282 14.80 -31.43 35.70
N LEU A 283 15.84 -30.71 35.26
CA LEU A 283 17.20 -30.87 35.75
C LEU A 283 17.34 -30.42 37.21
N GLU A 284 16.72 -29.31 37.60
CA GLU A 284 16.68 -28.83 38.99
C GLU A 284 15.94 -29.81 39.92
N GLU A 285 14.79 -30.33 39.50
CA GLU A 285 14.02 -31.33 40.24
C GLU A 285 14.79 -32.65 40.39
N SER A 286 15.45 -33.11 39.32
CA SER A 286 16.30 -34.31 39.38
C SER A 286 17.50 -34.11 40.30
N GLY A 287 18.19 -32.96 40.21
CA GLY A 287 19.34 -32.65 41.07
C GLY A 287 18.95 -32.63 42.55
N THR A 288 17.86 -31.94 42.89
CA THR A 288 17.35 -31.86 44.26
C THR A 288 16.88 -33.22 44.81
N ALA A 289 16.19 -34.03 43.99
CA ALA A 289 15.78 -35.37 44.40
C ALA A 289 16.99 -36.27 44.72
N THR A 290 18.02 -36.23 43.87
CA THR A 290 19.25 -37.03 44.05
C THR A 290 20.02 -36.57 45.30
N GLU A 291 20.10 -35.27 45.57
CA GLU A 291 20.70 -34.74 46.80
C GLU A 291 19.93 -35.18 48.05
N THR A 292 18.60 -35.18 47.99
CA THR A 292 17.74 -35.56 49.12
C THR A 292 17.91 -37.04 49.48
N GLU A 293 17.95 -37.93 48.49
CA GLU A 293 18.15 -39.37 48.68
C GLU A 293 19.54 -39.67 49.29
N LEU A 294 20.59 -39.01 48.81
CA LEU A 294 21.94 -39.16 49.35
C LEU A 294 22.05 -38.65 50.79
N ARG A 295 21.37 -37.55 51.15
CA ARG A 295 21.30 -37.06 52.54
C ARG A 295 20.56 -38.03 53.45
N GLU A 296 19.50 -38.66 52.97
CA GLU A 296 18.76 -39.66 53.74
C GLU A 296 19.61 -40.92 53.97
N GLN A 297 20.32 -41.40 52.95
CA GLN A 297 21.29 -42.49 53.09
C GLN A 297 22.42 -42.13 54.04
N LEU A 298 22.96 -40.91 53.97
CA LEU A 298 23.99 -40.43 54.88
C LEU A 298 23.50 -40.39 56.33
N ASN A 299 22.28 -39.89 56.58
CA ASN A 299 21.68 -39.89 57.91
C ASN A 299 21.50 -41.31 58.46
N GLN A 300 21.05 -42.26 57.64
CA GLN A 300 20.90 -43.66 58.05
C GLN A 300 22.26 -44.30 58.40
N VAL A 301 23.30 -44.03 57.60
CA VAL A 301 24.66 -44.51 57.85
C VAL A 301 25.25 -43.89 59.13
N GLN A 302 25.05 -42.58 59.35
CA GLN A 302 25.49 -41.90 60.58
C GLN A 302 24.76 -42.42 61.83
N GLN A 303 23.44 -42.63 61.75
CA GLN A 303 22.67 -43.18 62.86
C GLN A 303 23.13 -44.60 63.23
N ARG A 304 23.36 -45.45 62.22
CA ARG A 304 23.89 -46.80 62.42
C ARG A 304 25.32 -46.78 62.98
N GLY A 305 26.14 -45.81 62.59
CA GLY A 305 27.46 -45.57 63.17
C GLY A 305 27.39 -45.19 64.66
N GLN A 306 26.46 -44.30 65.04
CA GLN A 306 26.25 -43.90 66.44
C GLN A 306 25.73 -45.05 67.31
N GLU A 307 24.82 -45.88 66.80
CA GLU A 307 24.33 -47.09 67.49
C GLU A 307 25.47 -48.08 67.71
N LEU A 308 26.31 -48.31 66.70
CA LEU A 308 27.49 -49.19 66.81
C LEU A 308 28.54 -48.62 67.78
N GLU A 309 28.75 -47.31 67.83
CA GLU A 309 29.61 -46.67 68.83
C GLU A 309 29.07 -46.81 70.26
N GLN A 310 27.76 -46.69 70.46
CA GLN A 310 27.13 -46.91 71.77
C GLN A 310 27.25 -48.38 72.21
N ILE A 311 27.05 -49.32 71.29
CA ILE A 311 27.23 -50.76 71.53
C ILE A 311 28.71 -51.06 71.84
N ALA A 312 29.65 -50.47 71.11
CA ALA A 312 31.07 -50.63 71.37
C ALA A 312 31.48 -50.08 72.76
N ARG A 313 30.96 -48.92 73.18
CA ARG A 313 31.23 -48.33 74.51
C ARG A 313 30.67 -49.17 75.66
N THR A 314 29.44 -49.67 75.52
CA THR A 314 28.81 -50.55 76.52
C THR A 314 29.51 -51.93 76.62
N LEU A 315 30.09 -52.41 75.52
CA LEU A 315 30.94 -53.60 75.50
C LEU A 315 32.34 -53.36 76.09
N GLU A 316 32.94 -52.19 75.87
CA GLU A 316 34.20 -51.77 76.50
C GLU A 316 34.06 -51.67 78.04
N GLU A 317 32.91 -51.24 78.55
CA GLU A 317 32.60 -51.19 79.99
C GLU A 317 32.36 -52.59 80.61
N SER A 318 32.05 -53.62 79.81
CA SER A 318 31.71 -54.98 80.28
C SER A 318 32.81 -56.04 80.10
N GLY A 319 33.95 -55.69 79.47
CA GLY A 319 35.16 -56.53 79.45
C GLY A 319 35.09 -57.79 78.57
N ALA A 320 34.28 -57.79 77.50
CA ALA A 320 34.11 -58.94 76.60
C ALA A 320 35.08 -58.89 75.39
N ALA A 321 35.68 -60.03 75.05
CA ALA A 321 36.72 -60.20 74.02
C ALA A 321 36.22 -60.18 72.54
N THR A 322 35.16 -59.42 72.23
CA THR A 322 34.58 -59.27 70.87
C THR A 322 34.95 -57.94 70.21
N HIS A 323 36.11 -57.36 70.56
CA HIS A 323 36.48 -56.00 70.15
C HIS A 323 36.94 -55.84 68.69
N ALA A 324 37.47 -56.88 68.05
CA ALA A 324 38.07 -56.74 66.72
C ALA A 324 37.03 -56.61 65.60
N GLU A 325 35.98 -57.44 65.64
CA GLU A 325 34.98 -57.52 64.55
C GLU A 325 34.01 -56.34 64.55
N LEU A 326 33.63 -55.83 65.73
CA LEU A 326 32.83 -54.61 65.85
C LEU A 326 33.61 -53.35 65.44
N ARG A 327 34.92 -53.30 65.70
CA ARG A 327 35.78 -52.18 65.32
C ARG A 327 36.02 -52.16 63.79
N ASP A 328 36.12 -53.33 63.17
CA ASP A 328 36.18 -53.47 61.71
C ASP A 328 34.86 -53.03 61.04
N GLN A 329 33.72 -53.49 61.56
CA GLN A 329 32.39 -53.05 61.09
C GLN A 329 32.17 -51.55 61.26
N LEU A 330 32.61 -50.95 62.38
CA LEU A 330 32.52 -49.52 62.60
C LEU A 330 33.41 -48.74 61.62
N SER A 331 34.63 -49.24 61.34
CA SER A 331 35.53 -48.62 60.36
C SER A 331 34.92 -48.63 58.95
N HIS A 332 34.26 -49.74 58.57
CA HIS A 332 33.60 -49.87 57.28
C HIS A 332 32.41 -48.92 57.14
N VAL A 333 31.60 -48.76 58.19
CA VAL A 333 30.47 -47.81 58.21
C VAL A 333 30.96 -46.36 58.19
N GLN A 334 32.06 -46.04 58.90
CA GLN A 334 32.66 -44.71 58.87
C GLN A 334 33.28 -44.37 57.51
N GLU A 335 33.88 -45.34 56.81
CA GLU A 335 34.43 -45.17 55.46
C GLU A 335 33.32 -44.99 54.41
N GLN A 336 32.23 -45.75 54.52
CA GLN A 336 31.02 -45.55 53.72
C GLN A 336 30.40 -44.16 53.95
N GLY A 337 30.36 -43.68 55.21
CA GLY A 337 29.90 -42.34 55.55
C GLY A 337 30.75 -41.24 54.91
N LYS A 338 32.08 -41.35 54.96
CA LYS A 338 33.00 -40.41 54.30
C LYS A 338 32.84 -40.39 52.78
N HIS A 339 32.62 -41.55 52.16
CA HIS A 339 32.38 -41.64 50.72
C HIS A 339 31.05 -40.97 50.33
N LEU A 340 29.99 -41.17 51.12
CA LEU A 340 28.70 -40.48 50.93
C LEU A 340 28.80 -38.97 51.14
N GLU A 341 29.53 -38.50 52.16
CA GLU A 341 29.80 -37.08 52.38
C GLU A 341 30.57 -36.45 51.21
N SER A 342 31.57 -37.15 50.67
CA SER A 342 32.30 -36.71 49.48
C SER A 342 31.39 -36.64 48.24
N SER A 343 30.49 -37.60 48.06
CA SER A 343 29.52 -37.60 46.94
C SER A 343 28.48 -36.48 47.08
N VAL A 344 27.98 -36.20 48.28
CA VAL A 344 27.08 -35.06 48.54
C VAL A 344 27.79 -33.73 48.29
N HIS A 345 29.04 -33.59 48.74
CA HIS A 345 29.85 -32.39 48.52
C HIS A 345 30.20 -32.19 47.02
N ALA A 346 30.43 -33.27 46.27
CA ALA A 346 30.66 -33.21 44.82
C ALA A 346 29.40 -32.79 44.04
N LEU A 347 28.20 -33.17 44.49
CA LEU A 347 26.94 -32.73 43.88
C LEU A 347 26.57 -31.29 44.25
N GLN A 348 26.94 -30.82 45.44
CA GLN A 348 26.77 -29.41 45.84
C GLN A 348 27.69 -28.46 45.06
N ASN A 349 28.87 -28.94 44.67
CA ASN A 349 29.81 -28.24 43.79
C ASN A 349 29.75 -28.80 42.37
N ASN A 350 28.55 -28.99 41.81
CA ASN A 350 28.41 -29.46 40.43
C ASN A 350 28.86 -28.36 39.45
N ASP A 351 30.18 -28.25 39.27
CA ASP A 351 30.89 -27.30 38.43
C ASP A 351 30.33 -27.28 37.00
N GLU A 352 29.67 -28.34 36.54
CA GLU A 352 29.12 -28.44 35.19
C GLU A 352 27.83 -27.64 34.98
N VAL A 353 26.96 -27.57 36.01
CA VAL A 353 25.76 -26.72 35.98
C VAL A 353 26.16 -25.26 36.21
N GLU A 354 27.07 -25.02 37.15
CA GLU A 354 27.59 -23.67 37.40
C GLU A 354 28.38 -23.13 36.20
N ALA A 355 29.15 -23.97 35.49
CA ALA A 355 29.84 -23.61 34.25
C ALA A 355 28.87 -23.30 33.11
N ARG A 356 27.78 -24.06 32.97
CA ARG A 356 26.73 -23.77 31.97
C ARG A 356 25.97 -22.49 32.29
N ILE A 357 25.65 -22.23 33.56
CA ILE A 357 25.05 -20.95 33.99
C ILE A 357 26.03 -19.80 33.71
N ARG A 358 27.31 -19.94 34.09
CA ARG A 358 28.35 -18.95 33.79
C ARG A 358 28.53 -18.72 32.30
N GLU A 359 28.47 -19.77 31.46
CA GLU A 359 28.54 -19.65 30.00
C GLU A 359 27.36 -18.83 29.45
N VAL A 360 26.14 -19.07 29.94
CA VAL A 360 24.94 -18.31 29.54
C VAL A 360 25.04 -16.85 30.02
N THR A 361 25.52 -16.61 31.25
CA THR A 361 25.75 -15.25 31.78
C THR A 361 26.82 -14.51 30.98
N LEU A 362 27.95 -15.15 30.65
CA LEU A 362 29.00 -14.59 29.79
C LEU A 362 28.49 -14.23 28.39
N ARG A 363 27.60 -15.05 27.82
CA ARG A 363 26.97 -14.76 26.52
C ARG A 363 26.03 -13.55 26.60
N ALA A 364 25.33 -13.36 27.73
CA ALA A 364 24.49 -12.19 27.97
C ALA A 364 25.33 -10.90 28.15
N GLU A 365 26.39 -10.96 28.95
CA GLU A 365 27.33 -9.83 29.15
C GLU A 365 28.05 -9.45 27.85
N LEU A 366 28.43 -10.43 27.02
CA LEU A 366 29.01 -10.18 25.69
C LEU A 366 28.00 -9.49 24.75
N ALA A 367 26.72 -9.82 24.85
CA ALA A 367 25.66 -9.17 24.07
C ALA A 367 25.46 -7.71 24.52
N GLU A 368 25.43 -7.44 25.83
CA GLU A 368 25.36 -6.07 26.36
C GLU A 368 26.60 -5.24 26.00
N SER A 369 27.79 -5.82 26.07
CA SER A 369 29.04 -5.16 25.65
C SER A 369 29.03 -4.78 24.16
N ARG A 370 28.47 -5.64 23.29
CA ARG A 370 28.30 -5.33 21.87
C ARG A 370 27.34 -4.17 21.64
N VAL A 371 26.23 -4.11 22.36
CA VAL A 371 25.28 -2.98 22.30
C VAL A 371 25.95 -1.67 22.74
N HIS A 372 26.75 -1.71 23.80
CA HIS A 372 27.49 -0.53 24.25
C HIS A 372 28.58 -0.09 23.26
N SER A 373 29.30 -1.04 22.65
CA SER A 373 30.29 -0.74 21.61
C SER A 373 29.65 -0.13 20.35
N PHE A 374 28.41 -0.52 20.05
CA PHE A 374 27.63 0.02 18.95
C PHE A 374 27.22 1.48 19.22
N GLN A 375 26.76 1.79 20.44
CA GLN A 375 26.44 3.17 20.85
C GLN A 375 27.65 4.10 20.79
N LEU A 376 28.83 3.65 21.25
CA LEU A 376 30.07 4.43 21.14
C LEU A 376 30.48 4.66 19.68
N GLY A 377 30.24 3.67 18.81
CA GLY A 377 30.43 3.80 17.36
C GLY A 377 29.52 4.87 16.74
N GLN A 378 28.28 4.98 17.22
CA GLN A 378 27.29 5.97 16.78
C GLN A 378 27.70 7.40 17.14
N GLU A 379 28.15 7.62 18.39
CA GLU A 379 28.62 8.95 18.84
C GLU A 379 29.86 9.41 18.05
N ALA A 380 30.81 8.51 17.79
CA ALA A 380 32.00 8.81 16.99
C ALA A 380 31.66 9.12 15.52
N ALA A 381 30.66 8.44 14.94
CA ALA A 381 30.18 8.73 13.59
C ALA A 381 29.49 10.10 13.51
N GLN A 382 28.67 10.44 14.50
CA GLN A 382 28.00 11.74 14.58
C GLN A 382 29.00 12.91 14.67
N LEU A 383 30.06 12.74 15.47
CA LEU A 383 31.13 13.73 15.59
C LEU A 383 31.85 13.97 14.25
N ARG A 384 32.18 12.90 13.50
CA ARG A 384 32.80 13.00 12.16
C ARG A 384 31.89 13.73 11.17
N MET A 385 30.58 13.52 11.26
CA MET A 385 29.61 14.20 10.40
C MET A 385 29.56 15.70 10.70
N ASN A 386 29.40 16.07 11.98
CA ASN A 386 29.37 17.48 12.39
C ASN A 386 30.67 18.21 11.98
N GLU A 387 31.81 17.54 12.05
CA GLU A 387 33.08 18.09 11.58
C GLU A 387 33.08 18.26 10.04
N SER A 388 32.60 17.29 9.28
CA SER A 388 32.50 17.40 7.81
C SER A 388 31.54 18.49 7.34
N GLU A 389 30.41 18.68 8.03
CA GLU A 389 29.42 19.72 7.75
C GLU A 389 29.96 21.12 8.08
N ALA A 390 30.66 21.26 9.22
CA ALA A 390 31.33 22.51 9.58
C ALA A 390 32.40 22.90 8.53
N ARG A 391 33.18 21.93 8.05
CA ARG A 391 34.20 22.15 6.99
C ARG A 391 33.57 22.52 5.64
N LEU A 392 32.45 21.91 5.27
CA LEU A 392 31.68 22.27 4.07
C LEU A 392 31.14 23.69 4.15
N ASN A 393 30.56 24.07 5.28
CA ASN A 393 30.04 25.42 5.49
C ASN A 393 31.15 26.49 5.46
N GLU A 394 32.32 26.19 6.04
CA GLU A 394 33.51 27.04 5.96
C GLU A 394 33.99 27.21 4.49
N ALA A 395 34.05 26.11 3.73
CA ALA A 395 34.43 26.14 2.31
C ALA A 395 33.42 26.94 1.45
N PHE A 396 32.12 26.79 1.69
CA PHE A 396 31.09 27.56 0.98
C PHE A 396 31.15 29.06 1.31
N SER A 397 31.44 29.41 2.56
CA SER A 397 31.66 30.80 2.97
C SER A 397 32.87 31.41 2.24
N TYR A 398 33.97 30.65 2.18
CA TYR A 398 35.19 31.07 1.49
C TYR A 398 35.00 31.24 -0.03
N LEU A 399 34.28 30.31 -0.68
CA LEU A 399 33.91 30.41 -2.09
C LEU A 399 33.07 31.67 -2.38
N LYS A 400 32.13 32.00 -1.48
CA LYS A 400 31.29 33.21 -1.60
C LYS A 400 32.11 34.49 -1.48
N GLU A 401 33.10 34.53 -0.57
CA GLU A 401 34.04 35.65 -0.44
C GLU A 401 34.93 35.81 -1.68
N LEU A 402 35.51 34.71 -2.19
CA LEU A 402 36.32 34.72 -3.40
C LEU A 402 35.51 35.17 -4.62
N GLN A 403 34.28 34.70 -4.77
CA GLN A 403 33.39 35.10 -5.86
C GLN A 403 33.04 36.60 -5.78
N ALA A 404 32.82 37.12 -4.57
CA ALA A 404 32.63 38.55 -4.35
C ALA A 404 33.88 39.37 -4.73
N GLN A 405 35.08 38.92 -4.35
CA GLN A 405 36.34 39.57 -4.71
C GLN A 405 36.59 39.57 -6.23
N VAL A 406 36.31 38.45 -6.92
CA VAL A 406 36.42 38.37 -8.39
C VAL A 406 35.42 39.32 -9.06
N THR A 407 34.18 39.37 -8.58
CA THR A 407 33.15 40.26 -9.14
C THR A 407 33.51 41.74 -8.94
N GLN A 408 34.05 42.08 -7.78
CA GLN A 408 34.49 43.44 -7.47
C GLN A 408 35.68 43.87 -8.32
N LEU A 409 36.68 43.00 -8.51
CA LEU A 409 37.83 43.27 -9.39
C LEU A 409 37.41 43.42 -10.86
N GLN A 410 36.46 42.62 -11.34
CA GLN A 410 35.91 42.73 -12.69
C GLN A 410 35.19 44.07 -12.92
N GLN A 411 34.52 44.60 -11.90
CA GLN A 411 33.88 45.92 -11.95
C GLN A 411 34.92 47.06 -11.91
N ASP A 412 35.96 46.95 -11.07
CA ASP A 412 37.04 47.95 -10.97
C ASP A 412 37.91 48.02 -12.25
N THR A 413 38.13 46.90 -12.95
CA THR A 413 38.83 46.88 -14.24
C THR A 413 38.08 47.55 -15.40
N GLY A 414 36.80 47.90 -15.21
CA GLY A 414 36.02 48.67 -16.19
C GLY A 414 36.48 50.13 -16.34
N VAL A 415 37.34 50.64 -15.44
CA VAL A 415 37.78 52.03 -15.42
C VAL A 415 39.25 52.13 -14.98
N THR A 416 40.25 51.98 -15.86
CA THR A 416 41.59 52.67 -15.86
C THR A 416 42.61 52.02 -16.83
N LYS A 417 43.77 52.68 -17.01
CA LYS A 417 44.74 52.56 -18.12
C LYS A 417 45.31 51.15 -18.39
N VAL A 418 45.67 50.91 -19.66
CA VAL A 418 46.14 49.64 -20.27
C VAL A 418 47.31 48.94 -19.54
N THR A 419 48.15 49.66 -18.80
CA THR A 419 49.27 49.06 -18.03
C THR A 419 48.82 48.36 -16.74
N ASP A 420 47.71 48.79 -16.15
CA ASP A 420 47.15 48.19 -14.92
C ASP A 420 46.24 46.98 -15.23
N ALA A 421 45.76 46.87 -16.47
CA ALA A 421 44.92 45.77 -16.92
C ALA A 421 45.65 44.42 -16.97
N VAL A 422 46.95 44.40 -17.27
CA VAL A 422 47.75 43.16 -17.33
C VAL A 422 48.03 42.61 -15.92
N SER A 423 48.28 43.49 -14.94
CA SER A 423 48.46 43.09 -13.55
C SER A 423 47.14 42.69 -12.89
N ALA A 424 46.03 43.35 -13.26
CA ALA A 424 44.69 42.97 -12.84
C ALA A 424 44.24 41.64 -13.43
N GLN A 425 44.52 41.37 -14.72
CA GLN A 425 44.22 40.08 -15.34
C GLN A 425 45.00 38.94 -14.69
N ALA A 426 46.30 39.13 -14.39
CA ALA A 426 47.08 38.14 -13.65
C ALA A 426 46.51 37.86 -12.24
N ARG A 427 45.96 38.90 -11.58
CA ARG A 427 45.27 38.76 -10.28
C ARG A 427 43.96 37.99 -10.41
N VAL A 428 43.20 38.22 -11.49
CA VAL A 428 41.96 37.49 -11.81
C VAL A 428 42.27 36.02 -12.08
N ASP A 429 43.30 35.73 -12.87
CA ASP A 429 43.72 34.36 -13.19
C ASP A 429 44.20 33.62 -11.91
N GLU A 430 44.92 34.30 -11.01
CA GLU A 430 45.32 33.76 -9.71
C GLU A 430 44.11 33.45 -8.82
N LEU A 431 43.12 34.36 -8.76
CA LEU A 431 41.89 34.15 -7.99
C LEU A 431 41.01 33.05 -8.60
N GLN A 432 40.98 32.91 -9.92
CA GLN A 432 40.29 31.82 -10.60
C GLN A 432 40.95 30.46 -10.32
N ALA A 433 42.29 30.40 -10.25
CA ALA A 433 43.01 29.20 -9.85
C ALA A 433 42.71 28.80 -8.40
N ARG A 434 42.69 29.78 -7.47
CA ARG A 434 42.31 29.55 -6.06
C ARG A 434 40.85 29.14 -5.91
N LEU A 435 39.96 29.71 -6.72
CA LEU A 435 38.54 29.34 -6.75
C LEU A 435 38.37 27.87 -7.19
N LYS A 436 39.13 27.45 -8.21
CA LYS A 436 39.11 26.07 -8.69
C LYS A 436 39.62 25.08 -7.62
N GLU A 437 40.74 25.39 -6.97
CA GLU A 437 41.28 24.57 -5.88
C GLU A 437 40.30 24.47 -4.69
N SER A 438 39.65 25.58 -4.34
CA SER A 438 38.61 25.59 -3.30
C SER A 438 37.37 24.80 -3.70
N LEU A 439 37.00 24.79 -4.98
CA LEU A 439 35.88 24.00 -5.51
C LEU A 439 36.18 22.49 -5.45
N ASP A 440 37.40 22.10 -5.82
CA ASP A 440 37.85 20.71 -5.74
C ASP A 440 37.90 20.22 -4.28
N ASN A 441 38.35 21.07 -3.36
CA ASN A 441 38.32 20.79 -1.92
C ASN A 441 36.88 20.65 -1.39
N ALA A 442 35.97 21.55 -1.78
CA ALA A 442 34.55 21.46 -1.40
C ALA A 442 33.90 20.18 -1.95
N HIS A 443 34.22 19.79 -3.18
CA HIS A 443 33.74 18.55 -3.80
C HIS A 443 34.27 17.30 -3.07
N HIS A 444 35.54 17.29 -2.65
CA HIS A 444 36.11 16.21 -1.84
C HIS A 444 35.36 16.03 -0.51
N TRP A 445 35.10 17.11 0.21
CA TRP A 445 34.35 17.05 1.48
C TRP A 445 32.86 16.72 1.26
N TRP A 446 32.29 17.11 0.13
CA TRP A 446 30.92 16.76 -0.25
C TRP A 446 30.77 15.24 -0.50
N LEU A 447 31.71 14.63 -1.24
CA LEU A 447 31.77 13.17 -1.43
C LEU A 447 31.86 12.44 -0.09
N LYS A 448 32.73 12.91 0.81
CA LYS A 448 32.93 12.33 2.14
C LYS A 448 31.70 12.46 3.04
N ALA A 449 30.97 13.58 2.93
CA ALA A 449 29.70 13.76 3.63
C ALA A 449 28.60 12.83 3.10
N ASN A 450 28.57 12.59 1.78
CA ASN A 450 27.62 11.68 1.15
C ASN A 450 27.89 10.20 1.51
N GLU A 451 29.16 9.78 1.59
CA GLU A 451 29.54 8.46 2.10
C GLU A 451 29.09 8.26 3.55
N ASN A 452 29.28 9.26 4.42
CA ASN A 452 28.79 9.25 5.79
C ASN A 452 27.25 9.17 5.88
N GLN A 453 26.52 9.78 4.93
CA GLN A 453 25.06 9.71 4.88
C GLN A 453 24.54 8.31 4.48
N VAL A 454 25.25 7.62 3.57
CA VAL A 454 24.91 6.23 3.19
C VAL A 454 25.15 5.28 4.38
N GLU A 455 26.26 5.45 5.11
CA GLU A 455 26.52 4.70 6.34
C GLU A 455 25.46 4.99 7.42
N GLN A 456 24.98 6.23 7.54
CA GLN A 456 23.88 6.60 8.45
C GLN A 456 22.54 5.99 8.05
N ALA A 457 22.21 5.94 6.76
CA ALA A 457 20.96 5.32 6.30
C ALA A 457 20.91 3.82 6.68
N GLN A 458 22.03 3.12 6.47
CA GLN A 458 22.17 1.72 6.86
C GLN A 458 22.13 1.56 8.39
N MET A 459 22.74 2.47 9.14
CA MET A 459 22.74 2.42 10.61
C MET A 459 21.37 2.76 11.22
N HIS A 460 20.64 3.74 10.67
CA HIS A 460 19.29 4.09 11.08
C HIS A 460 18.29 2.96 10.80
N GLU A 461 18.49 2.21 9.72
CA GLU A 461 17.68 1.03 9.42
C GLU A 461 17.90 -0.09 10.45
N ILE A 462 19.15 -0.33 10.87
CA ILE A 462 19.48 -1.27 11.94
C ILE A 462 18.93 -0.80 13.29
N GLN A 463 19.01 0.51 13.60
CA GLN A 463 18.44 1.12 14.80
C GLN A 463 16.91 0.98 14.84
N ALA A 464 16.24 1.27 13.71
CA ALA A 464 14.79 1.15 13.61
C ALA A 464 14.31 -0.29 13.83
N GLN A 465 15.06 -1.28 13.31
CA GLN A 465 14.79 -2.70 13.55
C GLN A 465 14.94 -3.07 15.04
N LEU A 466 15.95 -2.52 15.72
CA LEU A 466 16.18 -2.76 17.15
C LEU A 466 15.12 -2.09 18.03
N ASP A 467 14.79 -0.81 17.77
CA ASP A 467 13.78 -0.06 18.52
C ASP A 467 12.36 -0.63 18.30
N GLN A 468 12.08 -1.13 17.10
CA GLN A 468 10.84 -1.87 16.82
C GLN A 468 10.77 -3.17 17.61
N SER A 469 11.88 -3.90 17.75
CA SER A 469 11.96 -5.11 18.58
C SER A 469 11.73 -4.80 20.06
N LEU A 470 12.36 -3.75 20.59
CA LEU A 470 12.23 -3.31 21.98
C LEU A 470 10.82 -2.80 22.31
N ASN A 471 10.21 -2.00 21.42
CA ASN A 471 8.84 -1.52 21.59
C ASN A 471 7.81 -2.65 21.53
N ASN A 472 8.03 -3.65 20.66
CA ASN A 472 7.19 -4.84 20.62
C ASN A 472 7.28 -5.63 21.94
N ALA A 473 8.50 -5.81 22.48
CA ALA A 473 8.68 -6.48 23.77
C ALA A 473 7.98 -5.72 24.91
N HIS A 474 8.09 -4.39 24.94
CA HIS A 474 7.44 -3.55 25.94
C HIS A 474 5.91 -3.57 25.85
N HIS A 475 5.36 -3.52 24.63
CA HIS A 475 3.92 -3.63 24.38
C HIS A 475 3.35 -4.95 24.89
N TRP A 476 4.05 -6.07 24.63
CA TRP A 476 3.62 -7.39 25.10
C TRP A 476 3.72 -7.53 26.61
N TRP A 477 4.76 -6.97 27.23
CA TRP A 477 4.89 -6.94 28.68
C TRP A 477 3.74 -6.19 29.35
N LEU A 478 3.40 -4.99 28.86
CA LEU A 478 2.26 -4.19 29.35
C LEU A 478 0.92 -4.91 29.14
N THR A 479 0.78 -5.58 28.00
CA THR A 479 -0.44 -6.33 27.67
C THR A 479 -0.59 -7.55 28.58
N ALA A 480 0.49 -8.27 28.87
CA ALA A 480 0.50 -9.40 29.80
C ALA A 480 0.16 -8.96 31.23
N THR A 481 0.76 -7.88 31.73
CA THR A 481 0.42 -7.33 33.05
C THR A 481 -1.03 -6.86 33.13
N ALA A 482 -1.56 -6.26 32.06
CA ALA A 482 -2.97 -5.88 31.98
C ALA A 482 -3.90 -7.11 31.99
N TYR A 483 -3.54 -8.20 31.31
CA TYR A 483 -4.29 -9.45 31.34
C TYR A 483 -4.23 -10.14 32.70
N GLU A 484 -3.08 -10.19 33.35
CA GLU A 484 -2.92 -10.71 34.72
C GLU A 484 -3.77 -9.94 35.72
N ALA A 485 -3.75 -8.60 35.66
CA ALA A 485 -4.60 -7.75 36.49
C ALA A 485 -6.09 -8.01 36.24
N ARG A 486 -6.48 -8.27 34.98
CA ARG A 486 -7.87 -8.55 34.61
C ARG A 486 -8.30 -9.95 35.05
N ILE A 487 -7.44 -10.95 34.94
CA ILE A 487 -7.66 -12.30 35.46
C ILE A 487 -7.80 -12.26 36.98
N ALA A 488 -6.93 -11.56 37.69
CA ALA A 488 -7.02 -11.39 39.14
C ALA A 488 -8.32 -10.69 39.57
N GLN A 489 -8.79 -9.69 38.82
CA GLN A 489 -10.10 -9.06 39.04
C GLN A 489 -11.27 -10.01 38.76
N PHE A 490 -11.19 -10.84 37.71
CA PHE A 490 -12.20 -11.84 37.40
C PHE A 490 -12.26 -12.92 38.48
N GLU A 491 -11.12 -13.42 38.96
CA GLU A 491 -11.04 -14.47 39.98
C GLU A 491 -11.51 -14.00 41.37
N ASN A 492 -11.31 -12.72 41.69
CA ASN A 492 -11.82 -12.10 42.91
C ASN A 492 -13.26 -11.58 42.78
N SER A 493 -13.87 -11.66 41.60
CA SER A 493 -15.27 -11.27 41.41
C SER A 493 -16.24 -12.25 42.08
N ARG A 494 -17.34 -11.73 42.66
CA ARG A 494 -18.36 -12.54 43.34
C ARG A 494 -18.97 -13.60 42.41
N SER A 495 -19.10 -13.30 41.12
CA SER A 495 -19.62 -14.17 40.08
C SER A 495 -18.74 -15.41 39.84
N TRP A 496 -17.42 -15.24 39.83
CA TRP A 496 -16.46 -16.33 39.63
C TRP A 496 -16.38 -17.24 40.84
N ARG A 497 -16.42 -16.66 42.05
CA ARG A 497 -16.50 -17.41 43.31
C ARG A 497 -17.80 -18.20 43.47
N ILE A 498 -18.93 -17.65 43.04
CA ILE A 498 -20.25 -18.30 43.11
C ILE A 498 -20.39 -19.44 42.08
N THR A 499 -19.76 -19.32 40.90
CA THR A 499 -19.86 -20.32 39.82
C THR A 499 -18.78 -21.41 39.87
N ARG A 500 -17.83 -21.31 40.81
CA ARG A 500 -16.76 -22.30 41.04
C ARG A 500 -17.26 -23.75 41.22
N PRO A 501 -18.36 -24.05 41.96
CA PRO A 501 -18.88 -25.41 42.11
C PRO A 501 -19.52 -25.96 40.83
N LEU A 502 -20.09 -25.10 39.98
CA LEU A 502 -20.70 -25.49 38.71
C LEU A 502 -19.65 -25.87 37.67
N ARG A 503 -18.45 -25.28 37.73
CA ARG A 503 -17.37 -25.59 36.78
C ARG A 503 -16.58 -26.84 37.14
N THR A 504 -16.42 -27.14 38.43
CA THR A 504 -15.95 -28.46 38.86
C THR A 504 -16.93 -29.55 38.44
N SER A 505 -18.25 -29.29 38.46
CA SER A 505 -19.25 -30.23 37.92
C SER A 505 -19.28 -30.34 36.38
N ALA A 506 -18.86 -29.31 35.64
CA ALA A 506 -18.74 -29.37 34.18
C ALA A 506 -17.61 -30.31 33.72
N SER A 507 -16.55 -30.47 34.53
CA SER A 507 -15.51 -31.48 34.28
C SER A 507 -16.04 -32.92 34.38
N LEU A 508 -17.10 -33.15 35.18
CA LEU A 508 -17.80 -34.44 35.31
C LEU A 508 -18.80 -34.72 34.17
N SER A 509 -19.28 -33.68 33.46
CA SER A 509 -20.21 -33.77 32.32
C SER A 509 -19.63 -34.53 31.12
N SER A 510 -18.31 -34.48 30.93
CA SER A 510 -17.62 -35.23 29.89
C SER A 510 -17.80 -36.76 30.01
N LYS A 511 -18.19 -37.26 31.20
CA LYS A 511 -18.47 -38.69 31.46
C LYS A 511 -19.95 -39.07 31.31
N ALA A 512 -20.88 -38.12 31.13
CA ALA A 512 -22.33 -38.36 31.13
C ALA A 512 -22.95 -38.59 29.74
N SER A 513 -22.15 -38.65 28.67
CA SER A 513 -22.55 -38.80 27.26
C SER A 513 -23.17 -40.16 26.87
N ARG A 514 -23.62 -40.98 27.84
CA ARG A 514 -24.13 -42.35 27.62
C ARG A 514 -25.64 -42.54 27.87
N VAL A 515 -26.48 -41.50 27.76
CA VAL A 515 -27.96 -41.64 27.89
C VAL A 515 -28.70 -41.25 26.60
N PRO A 516 -29.63 -42.06 26.07
CA PRO A 516 -30.30 -41.79 24.78
C PRO A 516 -31.22 -40.56 24.77
N SER A 517 -31.20 -39.82 23.65
CA SER A 517 -31.85 -38.51 23.43
C SER A 517 -33.38 -38.49 23.49
N SER A 518 -34.05 -39.64 23.52
CA SER A 518 -35.51 -39.76 23.63
C SER A 518 -36.02 -39.43 25.04
N LEU A 519 -35.24 -39.76 26.08
CA LEU A 519 -35.57 -39.47 27.48
C LEU A 519 -35.43 -37.97 27.78
N PHE A 520 -34.38 -37.33 27.25
CA PHE A 520 -34.18 -35.88 27.38
C PHE A 520 -35.33 -35.09 26.76
N LYS A 521 -35.78 -35.46 25.56
CA LYS A 521 -36.92 -34.80 24.88
C LYS A 521 -38.24 -34.97 25.66
N ARG A 522 -38.42 -36.10 26.36
CA ARG A 522 -39.64 -36.35 27.16
C ARG A 522 -39.68 -35.48 28.42
N VAL A 523 -38.54 -35.31 29.09
CA VAL A 523 -38.40 -34.46 30.29
C VAL A 523 -38.55 -32.98 29.94
N VAL A 524 -37.92 -32.52 28.86
CA VAL A 524 -38.04 -31.11 28.45
C VAL A 524 -39.48 -30.75 28.08
N ARG A 525 -40.19 -31.65 27.37
CA ARG A 525 -41.61 -31.44 27.01
C ARG A 525 -42.53 -31.35 28.24
N SER A 526 -42.31 -32.20 29.25
CA SER A 526 -43.14 -32.20 30.46
C SER A 526 -42.91 -30.95 31.31
N VAL A 527 -41.66 -30.49 31.42
CA VAL A 527 -41.30 -29.25 32.10
C VAL A 527 -41.91 -28.04 31.39
N LEU A 528 -41.82 -27.96 30.06
CA LEU A 528 -42.38 -26.84 29.29
C LEU A 528 -43.92 -26.74 29.42
N ALA A 529 -44.62 -27.87 29.38
CA ALA A 529 -46.08 -27.89 29.60
C ALA A 529 -46.47 -27.44 31.01
N ARG A 530 -45.72 -27.87 32.04
CA ARG A 530 -45.93 -27.42 33.44
C ARG A 530 -45.69 -25.93 33.61
N SER A 531 -44.64 -25.40 32.98
CA SER A 531 -44.30 -23.98 33.01
C SER A 531 -45.37 -23.11 32.35
N ILE A 532 -45.89 -23.52 31.18
CA ILE A 532 -46.98 -22.79 30.51
C ILE A 532 -48.24 -22.79 31.38
N ARG A 533 -48.60 -23.92 31.98
CA ARG A 533 -49.78 -24.02 32.86
C ARG A 533 -49.61 -23.21 34.15
N PHE A 534 -48.41 -23.19 34.73
CA PHE A 534 -48.06 -22.38 35.89
C PHE A 534 -48.19 -20.88 35.60
N VAL A 535 -47.75 -20.42 34.43
CA VAL A 535 -47.89 -19.02 34.00
C VAL A 535 -49.36 -18.67 33.74
N LEU A 536 -50.12 -19.53 33.08
CA LEU A 536 -51.54 -19.29 32.80
C LEU A 536 -52.40 -19.23 34.07
N ASN A 537 -52.06 -19.99 35.11
CA ASN A 537 -52.77 -20.02 36.38
C ASN A 537 -52.44 -18.84 37.33
N ARG A 538 -51.56 -17.92 36.93
CA ARG A 538 -51.19 -16.73 37.72
C ARG A 538 -51.41 -15.43 36.93
N PRO A 539 -52.50 -14.67 37.19
CA PRO A 539 -52.90 -13.52 36.37
C PRO A 539 -51.83 -12.43 36.26
N ARG A 540 -51.17 -12.08 37.37
CA ARG A 540 -50.13 -11.02 37.41
C ARG A 540 -48.88 -11.39 36.60
N LEU A 541 -48.51 -12.67 36.57
CA LEU A 541 -47.36 -13.17 35.80
C LEU A 541 -47.70 -13.29 34.31
N ARG A 542 -48.92 -13.75 34.00
CA ARG A 542 -49.44 -13.82 32.62
C ARG A 542 -49.40 -12.45 31.96
N THR A 543 -49.94 -11.40 32.59
CA THR A 543 -49.99 -10.06 31.98
C THR A 543 -48.59 -9.48 31.76
N ARG A 544 -47.68 -9.65 32.73
CA ARG A 544 -46.28 -9.18 32.59
C ARG A 544 -45.53 -9.90 31.47
N LEU A 545 -45.67 -11.23 31.38
CA LEU A 545 -44.98 -12.03 30.38
C LEU A 545 -45.57 -11.86 28.98
N VAL A 546 -46.90 -11.75 28.86
CA VAL A 546 -47.55 -11.49 27.57
C VAL A 546 -47.18 -10.10 27.04
N ASN A 547 -47.19 -9.06 27.88
CA ASN A 547 -46.80 -7.71 27.46
C ASN A 547 -45.33 -7.63 27.00
N LYS A 548 -44.42 -8.37 27.66
CA LYS A 548 -43.01 -8.47 27.19
C LYS A 548 -42.87 -9.35 25.95
N ALA A 549 -43.66 -10.40 25.81
CA ALA A 549 -43.59 -11.34 24.70
C ALA A 549 -44.31 -10.85 23.42
N GLN A 550 -45.12 -9.80 23.51
CA GLN A 550 -45.66 -9.08 22.34
C GLN A 550 -44.57 -8.45 21.46
N ALA A 551 -43.39 -8.17 22.02
CA ALA A 551 -42.22 -7.74 21.25
C ALA A 551 -41.62 -8.86 20.36
N TYR A 552 -42.04 -10.13 20.54
CA TYR A 552 -41.52 -11.29 19.82
C TYR A 552 -42.66 -12.15 19.26
N PRO A 553 -43.34 -11.71 18.19
CA PRO A 553 -44.57 -12.33 17.70
C PRO A 553 -44.38 -13.79 17.23
N ASN A 554 -43.23 -14.12 16.64
CA ASN A 554 -42.93 -15.48 16.17
C ASN A 554 -42.76 -16.49 17.33
N PHE A 555 -42.12 -16.06 18.42
CA PHE A 555 -41.95 -16.87 19.63
C PHE A 555 -43.29 -17.10 20.32
N LEU A 556 -44.11 -16.04 20.43
CA LEU A 556 -45.44 -16.11 21.03
C LEU A 556 -46.37 -17.02 20.22
N ASN A 557 -46.31 -16.97 18.88
CA ASN A 557 -47.03 -17.90 18.01
C ASN A 557 -46.57 -19.35 18.17
N SER A 558 -45.26 -19.59 18.31
CA SER A 558 -44.71 -20.94 18.52
C SER A 558 -45.15 -21.55 19.85
N VAL A 559 -45.12 -20.76 20.93
CA VAL A 559 -45.61 -21.17 22.26
C VAL A 559 -47.14 -21.37 22.24
N ARG A 560 -47.89 -20.51 21.52
CA ARG A 560 -49.34 -20.66 21.34
C ARG A 560 -49.69 -21.92 20.56
N GLN A 561 -48.98 -22.23 19.46
CA GLN A 561 -49.19 -23.48 18.72
C GLN A 561 -48.84 -24.72 19.56
N PHE A 562 -47.77 -24.67 20.36
CA PHE A 562 -47.44 -25.74 21.30
C PHE A 562 -48.55 -25.94 22.35
N ALA A 563 -49.08 -24.85 22.91
CA ALA A 563 -50.18 -24.89 23.87
C ALA A 563 -51.49 -25.42 23.26
N LEU A 564 -51.79 -25.10 21.99
CA LEU A 564 -52.94 -25.63 21.25
C LEU A 564 -52.79 -27.14 20.96
N ARG A 565 -51.62 -27.58 20.45
CA ARG A 565 -51.35 -29.00 20.16
C ARG A 565 -51.39 -29.89 21.40
N HIS A 566 -51.06 -29.34 22.58
CA HIS A 566 -51.12 -30.06 23.86
C HIS A 566 -52.39 -29.78 24.68
N GLY A 567 -53.41 -29.16 24.09
CA GLY A 567 -54.72 -28.97 24.72
C GLY A 567 -54.72 -28.08 25.97
N ILE A 568 -53.74 -27.17 26.11
CA ILE A 568 -53.62 -26.27 27.25
C ILE A 568 -54.55 -25.04 27.09
N ILE A 569 -54.85 -24.64 25.86
CA ILE A 569 -55.73 -23.52 25.50
C ILE A 569 -56.73 -24.02 24.46
N GLN A 570 -58.00 -23.60 24.54
CA GLN A 570 -59.01 -23.93 23.51
C GLN A 570 -58.99 -22.93 22.34
N PRO A 571 -59.21 -23.39 21.08
CA PRO A 571 -59.34 -22.50 19.93
C PRO A 571 -60.61 -21.63 20.04
N ARG A 572 -60.56 -20.38 19.55
CA ARG A 572 -61.72 -19.49 19.53
C ARG A 572 -62.69 -19.88 18.39
N PRO A 573 -64.03 -19.72 18.54
CA PRO A 573 -65.03 -20.29 17.64
C PRO A 573 -65.01 -19.84 16.15
N HIS A 574 -64.24 -18.82 15.77
CA HIS A 574 -64.22 -18.28 14.39
C HIS A 574 -62.87 -18.44 13.65
N GLU A 575 -61.93 -19.25 14.15
CA GLU A 575 -60.65 -19.53 13.46
C GLU A 575 -60.57 -20.93 12.82
N VAL A 576 -61.70 -21.65 12.74
CA VAL A 576 -61.75 -22.93 12.02
C VAL A 576 -62.08 -22.66 10.55
N THR A 577 -61.06 -22.64 9.70
CA THR A 577 -61.26 -22.79 8.25
C THR A 577 -61.72 -24.23 7.98
N PRO A 578 -62.77 -24.46 7.16
CA PRO A 578 -63.28 -25.80 6.93
C PRO A 578 -62.23 -26.68 6.26
N VAL A 579 -62.19 -27.94 6.70
CA VAL A 579 -61.39 -29.01 6.11
C VAL A 579 -61.90 -29.27 4.70
N THR A 580 -61.21 -28.76 3.68
CA THR A 580 -61.36 -29.29 2.32
C THR A 580 -60.60 -30.61 2.24
N ALA A 581 -61.36 -31.68 2.07
CA ALA A 581 -60.85 -33.00 1.75
C ALA A 581 -60.09 -32.94 0.42
N ALA A 582 -58.77 -32.97 0.48
CA ALA A 582 -57.93 -33.23 -0.69
C ALA A 582 -57.88 -34.74 -0.89
N THR A 583 -58.84 -35.26 -1.65
CA THR A 583 -58.73 -36.52 -2.37
C THR A 583 -59.42 -36.28 -3.71
N GLU A 584 -58.76 -36.70 -4.79
CA GLU A 584 -59.19 -36.58 -6.20
C GLU A 584 -58.83 -35.26 -6.90
N ALA A 585 -57.55 -35.19 -7.33
CA ALA A 585 -57.15 -34.65 -8.63
C ALA A 585 -55.91 -35.45 -9.04
N THR A 586 -56.05 -36.58 -9.73
CA THR A 586 -56.06 -36.71 -11.21
C THR A 586 -55.07 -35.78 -11.91
N ASP A 587 -53.86 -36.32 -12.10
CA ASP A 587 -53.22 -36.45 -13.42
C ASP A 587 -53.18 -35.23 -14.35
N ASP A 588 -52.51 -34.16 -13.91
CA ASP A 588 -51.92 -33.16 -14.81
C ASP A 588 -50.44 -32.92 -14.43
N GLY A 589 -49.57 -33.81 -14.90
CA GLY A 589 -48.25 -33.43 -15.44
C GLY A 589 -47.01 -33.31 -14.55
N PHE A 590 -47.03 -33.49 -13.22
CA PHE A 590 -45.79 -33.47 -12.41
C PHE A 590 -45.80 -34.46 -11.22
N PRO A 591 -45.31 -35.71 -11.39
CA PRO A 591 -45.37 -36.73 -10.33
C PRO A 591 -44.38 -36.57 -9.17
N THR A 592 -43.46 -35.60 -9.19
CA THR A 592 -42.32 -35.53 -8.26
C THR A 592 -42.15 -34.18 -7.54
N ALA A 593 -43.14 -33.30 -7.57
CA ALA A 593 -43.08 -32.03 -6.85
C ALA A 593 -43.47 -32.19 -5.37
N SER A 594 -42.68 -31.62 -4.44
CA SER A 594 -43.04 -31.65 -3.02
C SER A 594 -44.34 -30.87 -2.75
N PRO A 595 -45.10 -31.19 -1.69
CA PRO A 595 -46.39 -30.55 -1.39
C PRO A 595 -46.32 -29.01 -1.27
N ARG A 596 -45.14 -28.47 -0.96
CA ARG A 596 -44.90 -27.03 -0.90
C ARG A 596 -44.80 -26.40 -2.30
N VAL A 597 -44.20 -27.11 -3.25
CA VAL A 597 -44.05 -26.66 -4.64
C VAL A 597 -45.41 -26.68 -5.34
N ALA A 598 -46.22 -27.72 -5.11
CA ALA A 598 -47.58 -27.81 -5.65
C ALA A 598 -48.48 -26.65 -5.20
N ARG A 599 -48.36 -26.23 -3.92
CA ARG A 599 -49.09 -25.05 -3.40
C ARG A 599 -48.61 -23.73 -4.00
N VAL A 600 -47.30 -23.53 -4.13
CA VAL A 600 -46.78 -22.30 -4.72
C VAL A 600 -47.22 -22.19 -6.19
N TYR A 601 -47.26 -23.31 -6.90
CA TYR A 601 -47.76 -23.34 -8.27
C TYR A 601 -49.27 -23.05 -8.37
N SER A 602 -50.11 -23.63 -7.50
CA SER A 602 -51.54 -23.31 -7.48
C SER A 602 -51.80 -21.84 -7.16
N ASP A 603 -51.04 -21.28 -6.23
CA ASP A 603 -51.15 -19.87 -5.83
C ASP A 603 -50.70 -18.93 -6.96
N LEU A 604 -49.65 -19.30 -7.71
CA LEU A 604 -49.21 -18.56 -8.90
C LEU A 604 -50.22 -18.64 -10.04
N LYS A 605 -50.79 -19.83 -10.30
CA LYS A 605 -51.80 -20.01 -11.35
C LYS A 605 -53.07 -19.19 -11.06
N LEU A 606 -53.54 -19.21 -9.81
CA LEU A 606 -54.67 -18.38 -9.36
C LEU A 606 -54.35 -16.87 -9.42
N ALA A 607 -53.09 -16.47 -9.22
CA ALA A 607 -52.67 -15.08 -9.37
C ALA A 607 -52.64 -14.63 -10.83
N PHE A 608 -52.25 -15.52 -11.76
CA PHE A 608 -52.30 -15.26 -13.21
C PHE A 608 -53.74 -15.16 -13.73
N GLU A 609 -54.63 -16.09 -13.35
CA GLU A 609 -56.05 -16.06 -13.74
C GLU A 609 -56.80 -14.84 -13.18
N ARG A 610 -56.35 -14.27 -12.05
CA ARG A 610 -56.86 -13.01 -11.50
C ARG A 610 -56.31 -11.75 -12.18
N LYS A 611 -55.19 -11.87 -12.88
CA LYS A 611 -54.55 -10.76 -13.60
C LYS A 611 -55.02 -10.67 -15.06
N GLU A 612 -55.50 -11.76 -15.65
CA GLU A 612 -56.14 -11.76 -16.98
C GLU A 612 -57.62 -11.33 -16.97
N ASN A 613 -58.29 -11.34 -15.81
CA ASN A 613 -59.67 -10.86 -15.64
C ASN A 613 -59.78 -9.44 -15.06
N ARG A 614 -58.73 -8.62 -15.22
CA ARG A 614 -58.69 -7.18 -14.96
C ARG A 614 -58.10 -6.48 -16.16
#